data_AF-A0A930SV05-F1
#
_entry.id   AF-A0A930SV05-F1
#
_cell.length_a   1.000
_cell.length_b   1.000
_cell.length_c   1.000
_cell.angle_alpha   90.00
_cell.angle_beta   90.00
_cell.angle_gamma   90.00
#
_symmetry.space_group_name_H-M   'P 1'
#
loop_
_entity.id
_entity.type
_entity.pdbx_description
1 polymer ?
#
loop_
_entity_poly.entity_id
_entity_poly.type
_entity_poly.pdbx_seq_one_letter_code
_entity_poly.pdbx_strand_id
1 'polypeptide(L)'
;MSDQNIVQQAWQAASDKQTQAQADYPELGCLSGCNDCCKHHGSPMTYAQEWDCIADWLAQHPQVYQQARIQYTQLKQTLQVRLAKSEVPTISGALFEAPCPFLQDERCAVYPVRPMTCRAFGNTTLAPHPSSGEQIYTCNPEKDRWEQLLPMLQEPCVLPERTDLFAPLANWGQPRSLLSWLERAMHADTR
;
A
#
# COMPACT_ATOMS: atom_id res chain seq x y z
N MET A 1 -19.78 -16.41 7.26
CA MET A 1 -18.69 -15.46 7.57
C MET A 1 -18.88 -14.26 6.66
N SER A 2 -18.97 -13.04 7.17
CA SER A 2 -19.14 -11.85 6.32
C SER A 2 -17.86 -11.57 5.53
N ASP A 3 -17.97 -10.90 4.39
CA ASP A 3 -16.81 -10.50 3.58
C ASP A 3 -15.82 -9.63 4.38
N GLN A 4 -16.32 -8.74 5.24
CA GLN A 4 -15.51 -7.94 6.17
C GLN A 4 -14.65 -8.81 7.10
N ASN A 5 -15.17 -9.94 7.57
CA ASN A 5 -14.42 -10.84 8.45
C ASN A 5 -13.25 -11.50 7.68
N ILE A 6 -13.47 -11.89 6.42
CA ILE A 6 -12.41 -12.44 5.56
C ILE A 6 -11.32 -11.39 5.32
N VAL A 7 -11.70 -10.13 5.02
CA VAL A 7 -10.74 -9.02 4.84
C VAL A 7 -9.88 -8.86 6.08
N GLN A 8 -10.51 -8.78 7.25
CA GLN A 8 -9.82 -8.57 8.52
C GLN A 8 -8.89 -9.74 8.87
N GLN A 9 -9.32 -10.98 8.64
CA GLN A 9 -8.47 -12.16 8.84
C GLN A 9 -7.24 -12.13 7.91
N ALA A 10 -7.44 -11.80 6.63
CA ALA A 10 -6.34 -11.69 5.68
C ALA A 10 -5.36 -10.58 6.09
N TRP A 11 -5.88 -9.41 6.50
CA TRP A 11 -5.06 -8.31 7.01
C TRP A 11 -4.28 -8.68 8.27
N GLN A 12 -4.89 -9.43 9.18
CA GLN A 12 -4.22 -9.90 10.39
C GLN A 12 -3.09 -10.86 10.03
N ALA A 13 -3.36 -11.88 9.21
CA ALA A 13 -2.35 -12.84 8.77
C ALA A 13 -1.16 -12.15 8.08
N ALA A 14 -1.40 -11.16 7.23
CA ALA A 14 -0.33 -10.38 6.60
C ALA A 14 0.47 -9.55 7.61
N SER A 15 -0.19 -9.01 8.64
CA SER A 15 0.47 -8.27 9.71
C SER A 15 1.33 -9.19 10.57
N ASP A 16 0.86 -10.40 10.86
CA ASP A 16 1.62 -11.40 11.60
C ASP A 16 2.88 -11.82 10.81
N LYS A 17 2.76 -12.05 9.50
CA LYS A 17 3.92 -12.32 8.63
C LYS A 17 4.89 -11.13 8.59
N GLN A 18 4.39 -9.90 8.58
CA GLN A 18 5.22 -8.69 8.66
C GLN A 18 6.01 -8.64 9.98
N THR A 19 5.35 -8.90 11.10
CA THR A 19 5.98 -8.94 12.42
C THR A 19 7.02 -10.05 12.51
N GLN A 20 6.74 -11.23 11.96
CA GLN A 20 7.71 -12.33 11.91
C GLN A 20 8.94 -11.95 11.08
N ALA A 21 8.75 -11.41 9.87
CA ALA A 21 9.86 -10.96 9.02
C ALA A 21 10.74 -9.90 9.72
N GLN A 22 10.15 -8.98 10.48
CA GLN A 22 10.92 -8.00 11.26
C GLN A 22 11.69 -8.63 12.42
N ALA A 23 11.14 -9.66 13.05
CA ALA A 23 11.84 -10.39 14.11
C ALA A 23 13.05 -11.15 13.53
N ASP A 24 12.88 -11.72 12.34
CA ASP A 24 13.94 -12.46 11.64
C ASP A 24 14.99 -11.53 11.02
N TYR A 25 14.59 -10.32 10.62
CA TYR A 25 15.44 -9.32 9.96
C TYR A 25 15.25 -7.91 10.56
N PRO A 26 15.85 -7.61 11.73
CA PRO A 26 15.67 -6.35 12.46
C PRO A 26 16.07 -5.08 11.70
N GLU A 27 16.90 -5.22 10.67
CA GLU A 27 17.35 -4.14 9.78
C GLU A 27 16.26 -3.67 8.82
N LEU A 28 15.14 -4.38 8.75
CA LEU A 28 13.97 -3.98 7.96
C LEU A 28 13.34 -2.70 8.50
N GLY A 29 13.33 -1.66 7.66
CA GLY A 29 12.76 -0.36 8.02
C GLY A 29 11.25 -0.28 7.88
N CYS A 30 10.60 -1.26 7.24
CA CYS A 30 9.14 -1.27 7.04
C CYS A 30 8.39 -1.67 8.33
N LEU A 31 8.48 -0.83 9.36
CA LEU A 31 7.83 -0.94 10.67
C LEU A 31 6.53 -0.12 10.74
N SER A 32 5.78 -0.29 11.83
CA SER A 32 4.75 0.69 12.19
C SER A 32 5.39 2.08 12.32
N GLY A 33 5.02 3.00 11.44
CA GLY A 33 5.62 4.32 11.34
C GLY A 33 6.54 4.54 10.13
N CYS A 34 6.86 3.50 9.36
CA CYS A 34 7.44 3.67 8.02
C CYS A 34 6.41 4.34 7.10
N ASN A 35 6.86 5.35 6.35
CA ASN A 35 5.98 6.13 5.46
C ASN A 35 6.60 6.38 4.07
N ASP A 36 7.74 5.76 3.76
CA ASP A 36 8.47 6.00 2.51
C ASP A 36 7.58 5.67 1.30
N CYS A 37 6.85 4.56 1.36
CA CYS A 37 5.89 4.24 0.31
C CYS A 37 4.73 5.23 0.26
N CYS A 38 4.29 5.81 1.39
CA CYS A 38 3.22 6.80 1.43
C CYS A 38 3.65 8.17 0.90
N LYS A 39 4.93 8.53 0.97
CA LYS A 39 5.47 9.79 0.43
C LYS A 39 5.49 9.81 -1.10
N HIS A 40 5.66 8.63 -1.70
CA HIS A 40 5.90 8.51 -3.13
C HIS A 40 4.76 7.78 -3.86
N HIS A 41 4.04 6.85 -3.24
CA HIS A 41 2.96 6.11 -3.90
C HIS A 41 1.58 6.64 -3.52
N GLY A 42 1.15 7.70 -4.20
CA GLY A 42 -0.08 8.44 -3.86
C GLY A 42 -1.38 7.70 -4.11
N SER A 43 -1.32 6.53 -4.76
CA SER A 43 -2.51 5.81 -5.19
C SER A 43 -2.32 4.28 -5.21
N PRO A 44 -2.25 3.62 -4.05
CA PRO A 44 -2.18 2.17 -3.99
C PRO A 44 -3.41 1.52 -4.66
N MET A 45 -3.21 0.35 -5.24
CA MET A 45 -4.27 -0.49 -5.82
C MET A 45 -4.62 -1.64 -4.88
N THR A 46 -5.92 -1.86 -4.66
CA THR A 46 -6.41 -2.91 -3.76
C THR A 46 -7.85 -3.30 -4.09
N TYR A 47 -8.41 -4.34 -3.48
CA TYR A 47 -9.74 -4.84 -3.83
C TYR A 47 -10.86 -3.91 -3.31
N ALA A 48 -12.04 -3.98 -3.94
CA ALA A 48 -13.16 -3.11 -3.59
C ALA A 48 -13.63 -3.29 -2.13
N GLN A 49 -13.66 -4.54 -1.66
CA GLN A 49 -14.08 -4.93 -0.32
C GLN A 49 -13.16 -4.37 0.77
N GLU A 50 -11.86 -4.26 0.47
CA GLU A 50 -10.91 -3.60 1.36
C GLU A 50 -11.19 -2.09 1.43
N TRP A 51 -11.54 -1.46 0.31
CA TRP A 51 -11.97 -0.07 0.31
C TRP A 51 -13.26 0.15 1.10
N ASP A 52 -14.21 -0.79 1.04
CA ASP A 52 -15.45 -0.72 1.83
C ASP A 52 -15.13 -0.80 3.34
N CYS A 53 -14.23 -1.70 3.75
CA CYS A 53 -13.76 -1.78 5.14
C CYS A 53 -13.08 -0.47 5.60
N ILE A 54 -12.30 0.17 4.72
CA ILE A 54 -11.68 1.47 5.01
C ILE A 54 -12.75 2.56 5.11
N ALA A 55 -13.77 2.54 4.26
CA ALA A 55 -14.90 3.47 4.30
C ALA A 55 -15.67 3.35 5.63
N ASP A 56 -15.99 2.13 6.06
CA ASP A 56 -16.69 1.86 7.32
C ASP A 56 -15.89 2.35 8.53
N TRP A 57 -14.55 2.21 8.48
CA TRP A 57 -13.67 2.74 9.50
C TRP A 57 -13.65 4.28 9.48
N LEU A 58 -13.55 4.90 8.31
CA LEU A 58 -13.54 6.36 8.17
C LEU A 58 -14.84 7.01 8.61
N ALA A 59 -15.99 6.35 8.42
CA ALA A 59 -17.29 6.80 8.92
C ALA A 59 -17.30 6.96 10.46
N GLN A 60 -16.50 6.14 11.16
CA GLN A 60 -16.32 6.20 12.61
C GLN A 60 -15.22 7.19 13.03
N HIS A 61 -14.41 7.67 12.08
CA HIS A 61 -13.25 8.56 12.31
C HIS A 61 -13.36 9.82 11.43
N PRO A 62 -14.37 10.68 11.65
CA PRO A 62 -14.68 11.80 10.74
C PRO A 62 -13.53 12.79 10.58
N GLN A 63 -12.70 12.99 11.61
CA GLN A 63 -11.53 13.87 11.52
C GLN A 63 -10.51 13.36 10.49
N VAL A 64 -10.25 12.05 10.47
CA VAL A 64 -9.35 11.42 9.50
C VAL A 64 -9.93 11.52 8.08
N TYR A 65 -11.24 11.29 7.94
CA TYR A 65 -11.93 11.43 6.66
C TYR A 65 -11.85 12.86 6.09
N GLN A 66 -12.12 13.87 6.91
CA GLN A 66 -12.05 15.28 6.48
C GLN A 66 -10.63 15.66 6.05
N GLN A 67 -9.62 15.25 6.82
CA GLN A 67 -8.24 15.54 6.49
C GLN A 67 -7.82 14.82 5.18
N ALA A 68 -8.22 13.56 5.00
CA ALA A 68 -7.97 12.83 3.75
C ALA A 68 -8.64 13.49 2.54
N ARG A 69 -9.82 14.11 2.72
CA ARG A 69 -10.51 14.88 1.67
C ARG A 69 -9.75 16.12 1.25
N ILE A 70 -9.20 16.87 2.21
CA ILE A 70 -8.36 18.04 1.93
C ILE A 70 -7.12 17.60 1.16
N GLN A 71 -6.44 16.56 1.63
CA GLN A 71 -5.23 16.02 1.01
C GLN A 71 -5.50 15.46 -0.39
N TYR A 72 -6.63 14.79 -0.59
CA TYR A 72 -7.08 14.33 -1.92
C TYR A 72 -7.29 15.49 -2.89
N THR A 73 -7.91 16.58 -2.43
CA THR A 73 -8.16 17.77 -3.26
C THR A 73 -6.83 18.39 -3.71
N GLN A 74 -5.86 18.51 -2.78
CA GLN A 74 -4.51 18.97 -3.08
C GLN A 74 -3.81 18.04 -4.07
N LEU A 75 -3.89 16.73 -3.85
CA LEU A 75 -3.32 15.73 -4.75
C LEU A 75 -3.89 15.83 -6.16
N LYS A 76 -5.21 16.00 -6.31
CA LYS A 76 -5.86 16.19 -7.62
C LYS A 76 -5.32 17.41 -8.34
N GLN A 77 -5.16 18.53 -7.64
CA GLN A 77 -4.54 19.74 -8.20
C GLN A 77 -3.08 19.50 -8.61
N THR A 78 -2.28 18.86 -7.76
CA THR A 78 -0.90 18.50 -8.07
C THR A 78 -0.81 17.62 -9.32
N LEU A 79 -1.65 16.59 -9.41
CA LEU A 79 -1.69 15.70 -10.57
C LEU A 79 -2.14 16.44 -11.84
N GLN A 80 -3.13 17.33 -11.77
CA GLN A 80 -3.56 18.15 -12.90
C GLN A 80 -2.42 19.05 -13.42
N VAL A 81 -1.74 19.77 -12.51
CA VAL A 81 -0.62 20.64 -12.89
C VAL A 81 0.53 19.84 -13.47
N ARG A 82 0.83 18.66 -12.91
CA ARG A 82 1.82 17.76 -13.47
C ARG A 82 1.37 17.32 -14.85
N LEU A 83 0.25 16.62 -14.99
CA LEU A 83 -0.20 16.07 -16.29
C LEU A 83 -0.35 17.12 -17.41
N ALA A 84 -0.50 18.40 -17.07
CA ALA A 84 -0.58 19.50 -18.03
C ALA A 84 0.77 19.97 -18.61
N LYS A 85 1.95 19.63 -18.03
CA LYS A 85 3.24 20.05 -18.64
C LYS A 85 3.63 19.09 -19.77
N SER A 86 4.11 19.64 -20.87
CA SER A 86 4.43 18.91 -22.12
C SER A 86 5.52 17.83 -22.00
N GLU A 87 6.26 17.79 -20.88
CA GLU A 87 7.32 16.81 -20.59
C GLU A 87 6.92 15.80 -19.50
N VAL A 88 5.64 15.76 -19.09
CA VAL A 88 5.27 15.02 -17.88
C VAL A 88 5.13 13.51 -18.10
N PRO A 89 5.52 12.72 -17.08
CA PRO A 89 5.57 11.27 -17.15
C PRO A 89 4.18 10.67 -17.41
N THR A 90 4.17 9.40 -17.80
CA THR A 90 2.95 8.57 -17.79
C THR A 90 2.17 8.77 -16.48
N ILE A 91 0.86 8.49 -16.48
CA ILE A 91 0.01 8.54 -15.26
C ILE A 91 0.68 7.81 -14.09
N SER A 92 1.35 6.69 -14.36
CA SER A 92 2.16 5.97 -13.39
C SER A 92 3.23 6.87 -12.76
N GLY A 93 4.12 7.46 -13.56
CA GLY A 93 5.19 8.33 -13.06
C GLY A 93 4.67 9.53 -12.27
N ALA A 94 3.57 10.16 -12.70
CA ALA A 94 2.97 11.26 -11.94
C ALA A 94 2.48 10.83 -10.54
N LEU A 95 1.97 9.59 -10.41
CA LEU A 95 1.47 9.01 -9.16
C LEU A 95 2.59 8.51 -8.23
N PHE A 96 3.73 8.09 -8.78
CA PHE A 96 4.93 7.67 -8.04
C PHE A 96 5.69 8.82 -7.37
N GLU A 97 5.30 10.07 -7.64
CA GLU A 97 5.90 11.26 -7.01
C GLU A 97 4.91 12.03 -6.13
N ALA A 98 3.75 11.43 -5.83
CA ALA A 98 2.66 12.12 -5.16
C ALA A 98 2.37 11.46 -3.81
N PRO A 99 2.17 12.23 -2.73
CA PRO A 99 1.92 11.65 -1.42
C PRO A 99 0.52 11.03 -1.34
N CYS A 100 0.40 9.98 -0.55
CA CYS A 100 -0.86 9.32 -0.24
C CYS A 100 -1.78 10.26 0.57
N PRO A 101 -3.07 10.40 0.20
CA PRO A 101 -4.06 11.17 0.97
C PRO A 101 -4.33 10.69 2.39
N PHE A 102 -3.75 9.58 2.83
CA PHE A 102 -3.84 9.12 4.22
C PHE A 102 -2.55 9.38 5.02
N LEU A 103 -1.55 10.04 4.44
CA LEU A 103 -0.31 10.41 5.14
C LEU A 103 -0.55 11.66 5.99
N GLN A 104 -0.52 11.53 7.31
CA GLN A 104 -0.73 12.62 8.28
C GLN A 104 0.35 12.53 9.36
N ASP A 105 1.01 13.65 9.65
CA ASP A 105 2.08 13.74 10.65
C ASP A 105 3.14 12.64 10.50
N GLU A 106 3.60 12.42 9.26
CA GLU A 106 4.57 11.37 8.91
C GLU A 106 4.09 9.94 9.22
N ARG A 107 2.78 9.72 9.35
CA ARG A 107 2.20 8.41 9.66
C ARG A 107 0.98 8.12 8.81
N CYS A 108 0.69 6.83 8.61
CA CYS A 108 -0.53 6.42 7.92
C CYS A 108 -1.73 6.57 8.88
N ALA A 109 -2.65 7.49 8.57
CA ALA A 109 -3.82 7.76 9.40
C ALA A 109 -4.82 6.59 9.44
N VAL A 110 -4.77 5.70 8.43
CA VAL A 110 -5.59 4.49 8.34
C VAL A 110 -4.78 3.22 8.65
N TYR A 111 -3.65 3.34 9.37
CA TYR A 111 -2.74 2.21 9.63
C TYR A 111 -3.44 0.92 10.12
N PRO A 112 -4.42 0.94 11.05
CA PRO A 112 -5.12 -0.27 11.50
C PRO A 112 -5.88 -1.00 10.39
N VAL A 113 -6.44 -0.26 9.44
CA VAL A 113 -7.23 -0.77 8.31
C VAL A 113 -6.53 -0.60 6.96
N ARG A 114 -5.20 -0.44 6.96
CA ARG A 114 -4.42 -0.31 5.73
C ARG A 114 -4.62 -1.55 4.85
N PRO A 115 -4.72 -1.40 3.53
CA PRO A 115 -5.02 -2.52 2.64
C PRO A 115 -3.84 -3.48 2.51
N MET A 116 -4.10 -4.67 1.98
CA MET A 116 -3.14 -5.75 1.79
C MET A 116 -1.91 -5.30 1.00
N THR A 117 -2.10 -4.52 -0.07
CA THR A 117 -0.99 -3.92 -0.82
C THR A 117 -0.06 -3.12 0.07
N CYS A 118 -0.59 -2.36 1.02
CA CYS A 118 0.20 -1.59 1.98
C CYS A 118 0.88 -2.47 3.04
N ARG A 119 0.27 -3.59 3.44
CA ARG A 119 0.84 -4.54 4.42
C ARG A 119 1.99 -5.37 3.85
N ALA A 120 1.89 -5.68 2.56
CA ALA A 120 2.87 -6.47 1.84
C ALA A 120 4.10 -5.68 1.37
N PHE A 121 4.06 -4.34 1.36
CA PHE A 121 5.19 -3.56 0.90
C PHE A 121 6.42 -3.76 1.81
N GLY A 122 7.58 -3.99 1.19
CA GLY A 122 8.88 -3.94 1.85
C GLY A 122 9.32 -5.22 2.56
N ASN A 123 8.43 -6.19 2.70
CA ASN A 123 8.66 -7.43 3.45
C ASN A 123 8.14 -8.68 2.72
N THR A 124 7.91 -8.57 1.42
CA THR A 124 7.45 -9.69 0.57
C THR A 124 8.19 -9.67 -0.76
N THR A 125 8.24 -10.82 -1.39
CA THR A 125 8.75 -11.00 -2.75
C THR A 125 7.59 -11.11 -3.74
N LEU A 126 7.78 -10.57 -4.93
CA LEU A 126 7.08 -11.01 -6.13
C LEU A 126 7.70 -12.33 -6.58
N ALA A 127 6.90 -13.16 -7.27
CA ALA A 127 7.36 -14.44 -7.80
C ALA A 127 8.72 -14.26 -8.51
N PRO A 128 9.69 -15.16 -8.25
CA PRO A 128 11.02 -15.06 -8.85
C PRO A 128 10.91 -15.04 -10.37
N HIS A 129 11.75 -14.23 -11.03
CA HIS A 129 11.71 -14.13 -12.49
C HIS A 129 12.08 -15.51 -13.08
N PRO A 130 11.23 -16.11 -13.94
CA PRO A 130 11.41 -17.49 -14.40
C PRO A 130 12.76 -17.77 -15.08
N SER A 131 13.38 -16.74 -15.66
CA SER A 131 14.63 -16.87 -16.41
C SER A 131 15.90 -16.38 -15.70
N SER A 132 15.80 -15.63 -14.60
CA SER A 132 16.98 -15.16 -13.85
C SER A 132 17.12 -15.82 -12.49
N GLY A 133 16.04 -16.38 -11.93
CA GLY A 133 16.04 -16.92 -10.57
C GLY A 133 16.15 -15.84 -9.48
N GLU A 134 16.19 -14.56 -9.87
CA GLU A 134 16.25 -13.43 -8.95
C GLU A 134 14.91 -13.25 -8.23
N GLN A 135 14.99 -12.99 -6.93
CA GLN A 135 13.84 -12.54 -6.16
C GLN A 135 13.56 -11.08 -6.52
N ILE A 136 12.31 -10.77 -6.88
CA ILE A 136 11.88 -9.39 -7.12
C ILE A 136 11.20 -8.89 -5.84
N TYR A 137 11.69 -7.82 -5.24
CA TYR A 137 11.09 -7.25 -4.02
C TYR A 137 9.89 -6.35 -4.34
N THR A 138 8.91 -6.30 -3.44
CA THR A 138 7.68 -5.52 -3.66
C THR A 138 7.82 -4.02 -3.51
N CYS A 139 8.91 -3.52 -2.94
CA CYS A 139 9.14 -2.09 -2.67
C CYS A 139 10.53 -1.69 -3.14
N ASN A 140 10.65 -0.69 -4.02
CA ASN A 140 11.96 -0.16 -4.45
C ASN A 140 12.78 0.40 -3.26
N PRO A 141 12.20 1.18 -2.33
CA PRO A 141 12.93 1.63 -1.13
C PRO A 141 13.57 0.52 -0.27
N GLU A 142 12.91 -0.63 -0.14
CA GLU A 142 13.48 -1.77 0.61
C GLU A 142 14.30 -2.70 -0.29
N LYS A 143 14.10 -2.68 -1.61
CA LYS A 143 14.86 -3.50 -2.56
C LYS A 143 16.36 -3.25 -2.39
N ASP A 144 16.78 -1.99 -2.44
CA ASP A 144 18.20 -1.65 -2.35
C ASP A 144 18.78 -2.06 -0.98
N ARG A 145 17.98 -1.94 0.10
CA ARG A 145 18.38 -2.39 1.43
C ARG A 145 18.51 -3.91 1.49
N TRP A 146 17.55 -4.64 0.92
CA TRP A 146 17.59 -6.09 0.84
C TRP A 146 18.80 -6.58 0.05
N GLU A 147 19.05 -6.01 -1.12
CA GLU A 147 20.21 -6.35 -1.95
C GLU A 147 21.55 -6.12 -1.23
N GLN A 148 21.62 -5.15 -0.31
CA GLN A 148 22.78 -4.93 0.54
C GLN A 148 22.88 -5.92 1.71
N LEU A 149 21.74 -6.32 2.29
CA LEU A 149 21.70 -7.25 3.43
C LEU A 149 21.91 -8.71 3.02
N LEU A 150 21.36 -9.13 1.88
CA LEU A 150 21.39 -10.52 1.42
C LEU A 150 22.79 -11.15 1.40
N PRO A 151 23.85 -10.49 0.88
CA PRO A 151 25.19 -11.08 0.86
C PRO A 151 25.81 -11.28 2.24
N MET A 152 25.25 -10.64 3.27
CA MET A 152 25.73 -10.72 4.66
C MET A 152 25.00 -11.78 5.49
N LEU A 153 23.88 -12.32 4.99
CA LEU A 153 23.14 -13.36 5.67
C LEU A 153 23.84 -14.71 5.53
N GLN A 154 23.99 -15.42 6.65
CA GLN A 154 24.58 -16.77 6.67
C GLN A 154 23.61 -17.83 6.15
N GLU A 155 22.31 -17.56 6.26
CA GLU A 155 21.21 -18.42 5.79
C GLU A 155 20.38 -17.67 4.73
N PRO A 156 19.73 -18.39 3.79
CA PRO A 156 18.88 -17.76 2.79
C PRO A 156 17.77 -16.94 3.43
N CYS A 157 17.62 -15.68 3.01
CA CYS A 157 16.47 -14.86 3.38
C CYS A 157 15.20 -15.47 2.80
N VAL A 158 14.23 -15.74 3.67
CA VAL A 158 12.89 -16.22 3.29
C VAL A 158 11.89 -15.15 3.67
N LEU A 159 11.36 -14.47 2.65
CA LEU A 159 10.22 -13.57 2.79
C LEU A 159 8.95 -14.23 2.27
N PRO A 160 7.77 -13.87 2.81
CA PRO A 160 6.50 -14.33 2.28
C PRO A 160 6.32 -13.91 0.83
N GLU A 161 5.80 -14.83 0.00
CA GLU A 161 5.40 -14.49 -1.35
C GLU A 161 4.15 -13.61 -1.34
N ARG A 162 4.15 -12.57 -2.18
CA ARG A 162 2.99 -11.69 -2.35
C ARG A 162 1.76 -12.47 -2.79
N THR A 163 1.91 -13.45 -3.68
CA THR A 163 0.83 -14.32 -4.15
C THR A 163 0.08 -14.99 -3.00
N ASP A 164 0.80 -15.50 -2.00
CA ASP A 164 0.20 -16.16 -0.84
C ASP A 164 -0.62 -15.20 0.02
N LEU A 165 -0.14 -13.97 0.21
CA LEU A 165 -0.87 -12.95 0.98
C LEU A 165 -2.15 -12.50 0.28
N PHE A 166 -2.16 -12.51 -1.05
CA PHE A 166 -3.28 -12.04 -1.87
C PHE A 166 -4.26 -13.14 -2.24
N ALA A 167 -3.89 -14.42 -2.11
CA ALA A 167 -4.73 -15.56 -2.43
C ALA A 167 -6.14 -15.50 -1.78
N PRO A 168 -6.31 -15.08 -0.51
CA PRO A 168 -7.64 -14.94 0.09
C PRO A 168 -8.53 -13.88 -0.58
N LEU A 169 -7.93 -12.91 -1.28
CA LEU A 169 -8.61 -11.77 -1.90
C LEU A 169 -8.84 -11.98 -3.40
N ALA A 170 -8.26 -13.03 -4.00
CA ALA A 170 -8.20 -13.23 -5.45
C ALA A 170 -9.59 -13.32 -6.12
N ASN A 171 -10.61 -13.74 -5.37
CA ASN A 171 -11.99 -13.91 -5.88
C ASN A 171 -12.83 -12.62 -5.87
N TRP A 172 -12.25 -11.49 -5.45
CA TRP A 172 -12.99 -10.24 -5.25
C TRP A 172 -12.95 -9.28 -6.44
N GLY A 173 -12.65 -9.82 -7.62
CA GLY A 173 -12.65 -9.09 -8.87
C GLY A 173 -11.43 -8.19 -9.04
N GLN A 174 -11.57 -7.15 -9.87
CA GLN A 174 -10.44 -6.31 -10.27
C GLN A 174 -10.09 -5.28 -9.18
N PRO A 175 -8.78 -5.13 -8.85
CA PRO A 175 -8.33 -4.08 -7.94
C PRO A 175 -8.69 -2.68 -8.46
N ARG A 176 -8.95 -1.78 -7.51
CA ARG A 176 -9.26 -0.37 -7.73
C ARG A 176 -8.21 0.49 -7.06
N SER A 177 -7.88 1.61 -7.68
CA SER A 177 -6.93 2.57 -7.10
C SER A 177 -7.60 3.42 -6.01
N LEU A 178 -6.81 3.86 -5.04
CA LEU A 178 -7.25 4.81 -4.01
C LEU A 178 -7.92 6.04 -4.61
N LEU A 179 -7.33 6.64 -5.65
CA LEU A 179 -7.91 7.82 -6.31
C LEU A 179 -9.28 7.54 -6.92
N SER A 180 -9.46 6.38 -7.55
CA SER A 180 -10.76 6.02 -8.14
C SER A 180 -11.84 5.83 -7.07
N TRP A 181 -11.46 5.36 -5.89
CA TRP A 181 -12.36 5.19 -4.76
C TRP A 181 -12.65 6.53 -4.08
N LEU A 182 -11.64 7.34 -3.78
CA LEU A 182 -11.78 8.68 -3.19
C LEU A 182 -12.67 9.59 -4.05
N GLU A 183 -12.51 9.59 -5.38
CA GLU A 183 -13.38 10.35 -6.27
C GLU A 183 -14.85 9.93 -6.06
N ARG A 184 -15.16 8.63 -6.06
CA ARG A 184 -16.55 8.18 -5.83
C ARG A 184 -17.08 8.53 -4.45
N ALA A 185 -16.29 8.26 -3.41
CA ALA A 185 -16.69 8.51 -2.02
C ALA A 185 -16.95 10.01 -1.78
N MET A 186 -16.07 10.87 -2.29
CA MET A 186 -16.12 12.30 -2.02
C MET A 186 -17.09 13.08 -2.92
N HIS A 187 -17.43 12.56 -4.11
CA HIS A 187 -18.51 13.09 -4.96
C HIS A 187 -19.92 12.68 -4.51
N ALA A 188 -20.04 11.62 -3.70
CA ALA A 188 -21.32 11.20 -3.14
C ALA A 188 -21.85 12.19 -2.07
N ASP A 189 -20.94 12.86 -1.34
CA ASP A 189 -21.25 13.82 -0.28
C ASP A 189 -21.67 15.23 -0.78
N THR A 190 -21.59 15.49 -2.09
CA THR A 190 -21.95 16.79 -2.69
C THR A 190 -23.34 16.81 -3.33
N ARG A 191 -24.15 15.76 -3.12
CA ARG A 191 -25.52 15.64 -3.64
C ARG A 191 -26.56 15.67 -2.54
#